data_AF-A0A1F3NGD7-F1
#
_entry.id   AF-A0A1F3NGD7-F1
#
_cell.length_a   1.000
_cell.length_b   1.000
_cell.length_c   1.000
_cell.angle_alpha   90.00
_cell.angle_beta   90.00
_cell.angle_gamma   90.00
#
_symmetry.space_group_name_H-M   'P 1'
#
loop_
_entity.id
_entity.type
_entity.pdbx_description
1 polymer ?
#
loop_
_entity_poly.entity_id
_entity_poly.type
_entity_poly.pdbx_seq_one_letter_code
_entity_poly.pdbx_strand_id
1 'polypeptide(L)'
;MFIIFSVHAQKYELTSPDRILNAMIEIKQSVSVTLAKEAKYVVRLENISLETSRNDTENAEYKIQKVSRRSIDETVKPEIREKAASLANSYNELEIRFRNDQALTFRYRNGKIMQSAVPC
;
A
#
# COMPACT_ATOMS: atom_id res chain seq x y z
N MET A 1 -9.48 -32.60 -20.46
CA MET A 1 -9.54 -32.25 -19.02
C MET A 1 -9.07 -30.81 -18.88
N PHE A 2 -9.98 -29.83 -18.82
CA PHE A 2 -9.61 -28.42 -18.61
C PHE A 2 -9.52 -28.17 -17.10
N ILE A 3 -8.31 -27.94 -16.58
CA ILE A 3 -8.11 -27.54 -15.18
C ILE A 3 -8.39 -26.05 -15.07
N ILE A 4 -9.46 -25.69 -14.36
CA ILE A 4 -9.83 -24.31 -14.08
C ILE A 4 -9.02 -23.85 -12.88
N PHE A 5 -7.89 -23.17 -13.12
CA PHE A 5 -7.14 -22.52 -12.05
C PHE A 5 -7.90 -21.28 -11.57
N SER A 6 -8.57 -21.40 -10.42
CA SER A 6 -9.15 -20.25 -9.73
C SER A 6 -8.03 -19.42 -9.12
N VAL A 7 -7.55 -18.41 -9.86
CA VAL A 7 -6.64 -17.44 -9.26
C VAL A 7 -7.45 -16.48 -8.38
N HIS A 8 -7.31 -16.63 -7.07
CA HIS A 8 -7.90 -15.74 -6.07
C HIS A 8 -7.01 -14.50 -5.89
N ALA A 9 -7.55 -13.31 -6.15
CA ALA A 9 -6.86 -12.04 -5.87
C ALA A 9 -7.06 -11.67 -4.39
N GLN A 10 -5.97 -11.47 -3.65
CA GLN A 10 -6.06 -11.00 -2.26
C GLN A 10 -6.36 -9.51 -2.26
N LYS A 11 -7.46 -9.12 -1.61
CA LYS A 11 -7.92 -7.73 -1.55
C LYS A 11 -7.74 -7.17 -0.15
N TYR A 12 -7.16 -5.98 -0.06
CA TYR A 12 -6.96 -5.26 1.19
C TYR A 12 -7.56 -3.87 1.08
N GLU A 13 -8.32 -3.48 2.09
CA GLU A 13 -8.83 -2.12 2.22
C GLU A 13 -7.99 -1.33 3.22
N LEU A 14 -7.69 -0.08 2.87
CA LEU A 14 -7.04 0.93 3.70
C LEU A 14 -7.87 2.22 3.62
N THR A 15 -8.43 2.65 4.73
CA THR A 15 -9.24 3.87 4.81
C THR A 15 -8.41 5.04 5.32
N SER A 16 -8.76 6.28 4.98
CA SER A 16 -8.15 7.47 5.59
C SER A 16 -8.61 7.64 7.04
N PRO A 17 -7.86 8.38 7.89
CA PRO A 17 -8.30 8.75 9.23
C PRO A 17 -9.71 9.39 9.23
N ASP A 18 -10.02 10.23 8.25
CA ASP A 18 -11.34 10.86 8.09
C ASP A 18 -12.44 9.94 7.54
N ARG A 19 -12.13 8.68 7.18
CA ARG A 19 -13.03 7.69 6.53
C ARG A 19 -13.69 8.11 5.19
N ILE A 20 -13.36 9.28 4.65
CA ILE A 20 -13.92 9.80 3.39
C ILE A 20 -13.33 9.08 2.15
N LEU A 21 -12.14 8.52 2.30
CA LEU A 21 -11.34 7.99 1.21
C LEU A 21 -10.89 6.55 1.50
N ASN A 22 -11.09 5.67 0.52
CA ASN A 22 -10.79 4.24 0.61
C ASN A 22 -9.80 3.85 -0.48
N ALA A 23 -8.73 3.16 -0.10
CA ALA A 23 -7.79 2.52 -0.99
C ALA A 23 -8.01 1.00 -0.97
N MET A 24 -8.22 0.41 -2.15
CA MET A 24 -8.31 -1.03 -2.34
C MET A 24 -7.05 -1.52 -3.04
N ILE A 25 -6.29 -2.37 -2.37
CA ILE A 25 -5.08 -2.99 -2.88
C ILE A 25 -5.41 -4.43 -3.26
N GLU A 26 -5.16 -4.80 -4.50
CA GLU A 26 -5.36 -6.16 -5.01
C GLU A 26 -4.00 -6.76 -5.40
N ILE A 27 -3.69 -7.94 -4.86
CA ILE A 27 -2.45 -8.67 -5.11
C ILE A 27 -2.79 -10.01 -5.75
N LYS A 28 -2.28 -10.20 -6.98
CA LYS A 28 -2.41 -11.42 -7.77
C LYS A 28 -1.05 -11.77 -8.38
N GLN A 29 -0.91 -11.62 -9.69
CA GLN A 29 0.36 -11.71 -10.42
C GLN A 29 1.07 -10.35 -10.47
N SER A 30 0.31 -9.27 -10.29
CA SER A 30 0.78 -7.91 -10.14
C SER A 30 0.04 -7.24 -8.99
N VAL A 31 0.59 -6.12 -8.51
CA VAL A 31 -0.05 -5.30 -7.49
C VAL A 31 -0.87 -4.21 -8.18
N SER A 32 -2.13 -4.08 -7.79
CA SER A 32 -3.03 -3.02 -8.27
C SER A 32 -3.60 -2.26 -7.09
N VAL A 33 -3.74 -0.94 -7.23
CA VAL A 33 -4.25 -0.05 -6.18
C VAL A 33 -5.33 0.84 -6.76
N THR A 34 -6.51 0.81 -6.15
CA THR A 34 -7.63 1.66 -6.53
C THR A 34 -7.94 2.62 -5.39
N LEU A 35 -7.90 3.92 -5.66
CA LEU A 35 -8.31 4.97 -4.74
C LEU A 35 -9.73 5.43 -5.09
N ALA A 36 -10.61 5.39 -4.11
CA ALA A 36 -11.97 5.91 -4.20
C ALA A 36 -12.18 6.99 -3.14
N LYS A 37 -12.87 8.06 -3.54
CA LYS A 37 -13.40 9.09 -2.63
C LYS A 37 -14.92 9.02 -2.72
N GLU A 38 -15.61 8.75 -1.61
CA GLU A 38 -17.08 8.79 -1.57
C GLU A 38 -17.74 8.03 -2.73
N ALA A 39 -17.27 6.81 -3.01
CA ALA A 39 -17.72 5.93 -4.10
C ALA A 39 -17.47 6.41 -5.55
N LYS A 40 -16.76 7.53 -5.76
CA LYS A 40 -16.20 7.90 -7.07
C LYS A 40 -14.75 7.42 -7.17
N TYR A 41 -14.44 6.66 -8.23
CA TYR A 41 -13.07 6.28 -8.58
C TYR A 41 -12.27 7.55 -8.87
N VAL A 42 -11.20 7.78 -8.13
CA VAL A 42 -10.36 8.97 -8.32
C VAL A 42 -9.08 8.58 -9.04
N VAL A 43 -8.45 7.45 -8.67
CA VAL A 43 -7.18 7.00 -9.25
C VAL A 43 -7.14 5.47 -9.24
N ARG A 44 -6.67 4.88 -10.33
CA ARG A 44 -6.37 3.45 -10.44
C ARG A 44 -4.93 3.29 -10.92
N LEU A 45 -4.15 2.52 -10.19
CA LEU A 45 -2.78 2.14 -10.49
C LEU A 45 -2.78 0.63 -10.72
N GLU A 46 -2.29 0.19 -11.86
CA GLU A 46 -2.23 -1.24 -12.22
C GLU A 46 -0.82 -1.61 -12.63
N ASN A 47 -0.51 -2.91 -12.56
CA ASN A 47 0.80 -3.44 -12.93
C ASN A 47 1.97 -2.84 -12.14
N ILE A 48 1.76 -2.56 -10.85
CA ILE A 48 2.87 -2.23 -9.97
C ILE A 48 3.67 -3.52 -9.77
N SER A 49 4.87 -3.54 -10.33
CA SER A 49 5.87 -4.60 -10.16
C SER A 49 7.03 -4.09 -9.31
N LEU A 50 7.68 -5.01 -8.61
CA LEU A 50 8.91 -4.72 -7.89
C LEU A 50 10.05 -5.52 -8.52
N GLU A 51 10.99 -4.80 -9.14
CA GLU A 51 12.21 -5.38 -9.68
C GLU A 51 13.35 -5.14 -8.70
N THR A 52 14.06 -6.20 -8.33
CA THR A 52 15.26 -6.09 -7.47
C THR A 52 16.47 -6.65 -8.20
N SER A 53 17.67 -6.17 -7.86
CA SER A 53 18.92 -6.64 -8.46
C SER A 53 19.22 -8.12 -8.20
N ARG A 54 18.55 -8.71 -7.21
CA ARG A 54 18.51 -10.16 -7.03
C ARG A 54 17.60 -10.73 -8.11
N ASN A 55 18.17 -11.58 -8.95
CA ASN A 55 17.61 -12.20 -10.16
C ASN A 55 16.30 -12.99 -9.92
N ASP A 56 15.24 -12.33 -9.44
CA ASP A 56 13.93 -12.89 -9.08
C ASP A 56 12.91 -12.66 -10.20
N THR A 57 13.41 -12.52 -11.44
CA THR A 57 12.64 -12.18 -12.65
C THR A 57 11.90 -13.37 -13.26
N GLU A 58 11.91 -14.55 -12.63
CA GLU A 58 11.14 -15.69 -13.12
C GLU A 58 10.00 -16.03 -12.15
N ASN A 59 8.81 -15.49 -12.45
CA ASN A 59 7.56 -15.93 -11.82
C ASN A 59 7.56 -15.83 -10.28
N ALA A 60 8.07 -14.73 -9.73
CA ALA A 60 7.89 -14.42 -8.31
C ALA A 60 6.40 -14.16 -8.04
N GLU A 61 5.65 -15.25 -7.85
CA GLU A 61 4.29 -15.22 -7.37
C GLU A 61 4.32 -14.42 -6.06
N TYR A 62 3.67 -13.25 -6.03
CA TYR A 62 3.65 -12.32 -4.88
C TYR A 62 3.00 -13.00 -3.67
N LYS A 63 3.77 -13.84 -2.99
CA LYS A 63 3.34 -14.63 -1.84
C LYS A 63 3.48 -13.77 -0.61
N ILE A 64 2.34 -13.43 -0.04
CA ILE A 64 2.26 -12.62 1.16
C ILE A 64 2.69 -13.50 2.34
N GLN A 65 3.69 -13.02 3.08
CA GLN A 65 4.13 -13.60 4.34
C GLN A 65 3.35 -13.00 5.50
N LYS A 66 3.17 -11.67 5.50
CA LYS A 66 2.54 -10.95 6.60
C LYS A 66 1.90 -9.65 6.12
N VAL A 67 0.79 -9.29 6.74
CA VAL A 67 0.15 -7.98 6.57
C VAL A 67 0.05 -7.31 7.93
N SER A 68 0.49 -6.05 8.03
CA SER A 68 0.37 -5.24 9.23
C SER A 68 -0.38 -3.96 8.91
N ARG A 69 -1.33 -3.59 9.78
CA ARG A 69 -2.08 -2.34 9.69
C ARG A 69 -1.74 -1.48 10.89
N ARG A 70 -1.50 -0.20 10.67
CA ARG A 70 -1.23 0.78 11.72
C ARG A 70 -2.02 2.05 11.44
N SER A 71 -2.49 2.68 12.51
CA SER A 71 -3.07 4.01 12.48
C SER A 71 -2.18 4.88 13.36
N ILE A 72 -1.57 5.90 12.76
CA ILE A 72 -0.68 6.84 13.42
C ILE A 72 -1.40 8.17 13.50
N ASP A 73 -1.53 8.72 14.71
CA ASP A 73 -2.08 10.04 14.96
C ASP A 73 -1.15 10.79 15.91
N GLU A 74 -0.14 11.45 15.33
CA GLU A 74 0.90 12.14 16.10
C GLU A 74 0.98 13.61 15.69
N THR A 75 1.26 14.49 16.64
CA THR A 75 1.56 15.89 16.34
C THR A 75 3.07 16.09 16.43
N VAL A 76 3.73 16.22 15.29
CA VAL A 76 5.16 16.49 15.24
C VAL A 76 5.37 17.99 15.35
N LYS A 77 6.05 18.43 16.41
CA LYS A 77 6.54 19.81 16.54
C LYS A 77 7.95 19.86 15.94
N PRO A 78 8.16 20.51 14.79
CA PRO A 78 9.50 20.64 14.24
C PRO A 78 10.35 21.53 15.16
N GLU A 79 11.59 21.10 15.44
CA GLU A 79 12.55 21.85 16.27
C GLU A 79 13.04 23.14 15.56
N ILE A 80 13.03 23.13 14.22
CA ILE A 80 13.35 24.27 13.37
C ILE A 80 12.05 24.82 12.76
N ARG A 81 11.83 26.14 12.84
CA ARG A 81 10.67 26.84 12.26
C ARG A 81 10.69 26.82 10.72
N GLU A 82 10.53 25.66 10.09
CA GLU A 82 10.14 25.60 8.67
C GLU A 82 8.62 25.73 8.56
N LYS A 83 8.17 26.98 8.33
CA LYS A 83 6.86 27.43 7.80
C LYS A 83 5.53 26.92 8.42
N ALA A 84 5.51 25.94 9.31
CA ALA A 84 4.31 25.46 10.00
C ALA A 84 4.59 25.22 11.50
N ALA A 85 3.71 25.74 12.37
CA ALA A 85 3.88 25.68 13.83
C ALA A 85 3.60 24.28 14.44
N SER A 86 2.94 23.41 13.69
CA SER A 86 2.77 21.99 13.99
C SER A 86 2.51 21.23 12.69
N LEU A 87 3.07 20.04 12.55
CA LEU A 87 2.73 19.13 11.46
C LEU A 87 1.85 18.02 12.03
N ALA A 88 0.56 18.04 11.68
CA ALA A 88 -0.34 16.92 12.00
C ALA A 88 0.13 15.69 11.20
N ASN A 89 0.73 14.73 11.89
CA ASN A 89 1.25 13.48 11.36
C ASN A 89 0.19 12.37 11.53
N SER A 90 -0.99 12.58 10.96
CA SER A 90 -2.08 11.60 10.97
C SER A 90 -2.09 10.81 9.66
N TYR A 91 -1.98 9.48 9.72
CA TYR A 91 -2.06 8.60 8.56
C TYR A 91 -2.35 7.15 8.95
N ASN A 92 -3.00 6.43 8.04
CA ASN A 92 -3.13 4.98 8.13
C ASN A 92 -2.10 4.32 7.23
N GLU A 93 -1.52 3.23 7.71
CA GLU A 93 -0.44 2.47 7.06
C GLU A 93 -0.86 1.00 6.89
N LEU A 94 -0.57 0.46 5.72
CA LEU A 94 -0.67 -0.95 5.38
C LEU A 94 0.71 -1.43 4.90
N GLU A 95 1.36 -2.25 5.70
CA GLU A 95 2.61 -2.92 5.34
C GLU A 95 2.30 -4.35 4.89
N ILE A 96 2.76 -4.72 3.70
CA ILE A 96 2.64 -6.06 3.13
C ILE A 96 4.06 -6.59 2.96
N ARG A 97 4.40 -7.64 3.71
CA ARG A 97 5.66 -8.36 3.59
C ARG A 97 5.46 -9.57 2.70
N PHE A 98 6.30 -9.68 1.68
CA PHE A 98 6.37 -10.81 0.77
C PHE A 98 7.37 -11.84 1.28
N ARG A 99 7.25 -13.09 0.79
CA ARG A 99 8.14 -14.19 1.18
C ARG A 99 9.56 -14.05 0.65
N ASN A 100 9.79 -13.21 -0.35
CA ASN A 100 11.11 -12.95 -0.94
C ASN A 100 11.86 -11.82 -0.20
N ASP A 101 11.57 -11.63 1.09
CA ASP A 101 12.17 -10.59 1.94
C ASP A 101 12.00 -9.17 1.38
N GLN A 102 10.87 -8.91 0.73
CA GLN A 102 10.49 -7.57 0.25
C GLN A 102 9.28 -7.08 1.04
N ALA A 103 9.23 -5.78 1.32
CA ALA A 103 8.06 -5.14 1.91
C ALA A 103 7.55 -3.99 1.04
N LEU A 104 6.23 -3.95 0.85
CA LEU A 104 5.53 -2.82 0.24
C LEU A 104 4.66 -2.15 1.31
N THR A 105 4.91 -0.87 1.51
CA THR A 105 4.19 -0.06 2.50
C THR A 105 3.35 0.99 1.79
N PHE A 106 2.06 1.00 2.10
CA PHE A 106 1.12 2.03 1.66
C PHE A 106 0.77 2.92 2.84
N ARG A 107 0.95 4.23 2.69
CA ARG A 107 0.53 5.23 3.66
C ARG A 107 -0.51 6.13 3.05
N TYR A 108 -1.52 6.48 3.84
CA TYR A 108 -2.63 7.28 3.36
C TYR A 108 -2.97 8.43 4.32
N ARG A 109 -2.84 9.67 3.81
CA ARG A 109 -3.10 10.91 4.54
C ARG A 109 -3.90 11.88 3.66
N ASN A 110 -5.04 12.37 4.15
CA ASN A 110 -5.78 13.53 3.62
C ASN A 110 -5.83 13.60 2.07
N GLY A 111 -6.13 12.49 1.39
CA GLY A 111 -6.22 12.45 -0.08
C GLY A 111 -4.94 12.11 -0.84
N LYS A 112 -3.81 11.90 -0.15
CA LYS A 112 -2.53 11.50 -0.75
C LYS A 112 -2.19 10.07 -0.34
N ILE A 113 -1.88 9.24 -1.33
CA ILE A 113 -1.25 7.93 -1.12
C ILE A 113 0.25 8.05 -1.32
N MET A 114 1.01 7.39 -0.46
CA MET A 114 2.45 7.23 -0.59
C MET A 114 2.74 5.73 -0.60
N GLN A 115 3.52 5.28 -1.58
CA GLN A 115 4.00 3.90 -1.66
C GLN A 115 5.51 3.89 -1.48
N SER A 116 6.03 2.95 -0.69
CA SER A 116 7.47 2.67 -0.64
C SER A 116 7.72 1.18 -0.64
N ALA A 117 8.72 0.75 -1.40
CA ALA A 117 9.22 -0.61 -1.38
C ALA A 117 10.59 -0.66 -0.71
N VAL A 118 10.79 -1.60 0.20
CA VAL A 118 12.02 -1.74 0.99
C VAL A 118 12.45 -3.21 1.00
N PRO A 119 13.72 -3.53 0.71
CA PRO A 119 14.27 -4.85 0.98
C PRO A 119 14.37 -5.06 2.49
N CYS A 120 13.85 -6.18 3.00
CA CYS A 120 13.90 -6.57 4.40
C CYS A 120 15.19 -7.30 4.75
#